data_AF-A0A4Y2GQH3-F1
#
_entry.id   AF-A0A4Y2GQH3-F1
#
_cell.length_a   1.000
_cell.length_b   1.000
_cell.length_c   1.000
_cell.angle_alpha   90.00
_cell.angle_beta   90.00
_cell.angle_gamma   90.00
#
_symmetry.space_group_name_H-M   'P 1'
#
loop_
_entity.id
_entity.type
_entity.pdbx_description
1 polymer ?
#
loop_
_entity_poly.entity_id
_entity_poly.type
_entity_poly.pdbx_seq_one_letter_code
_entity_poly.pdbx_strand_id
1 'polypeptide(L)'
;MKFSVDEHVKCTGDAEETRIANCHQAFQVQKFDRELPKQKSEIVYLTVDFQQITPLPKLSVRYFKVIEHKFPEVGYSYLDSDLDFGRIEKNLRKHEAIFLPEQYRGIIMQSGRNHHVTDMTPHFRNFKHLRNKVQLRNRKRNVLNVKVAFRDSVKWIRVEEFGSYLYKDCCDPYIPFKKVDLRKQIRWGAK
;
A
#
# COMPACT_ATOMS: atom_id res chain seq x y z
N MET A 1 -28.69 -12.04 49.64
CA MET A 1 -27.58 -12.51 48.78
C MET A 1 -27.29 -11.39 47.78
N LYS A 2 -26.25 -10.59 48.01
CA LYS A 2 -25.85 -9.46 47.16
C LYS A 2 -24.77 -9.97 46.22
N PHE A 3 -25.01 -9.91 44.91
CA PHE A 3 -23.94 -10.07 43.92
C PHE A 3 -23.34 -8.70 43.66
N SER A 4 -22.06 -8.56 44.01
CA SER A 4 -21.19 -7.47 43.59
C SER A 4 -20.80 -7.72 42.14
N VAL A 5 -21.04 -6.75 41.26
CA VAL A 5 -20.48 -6.76 39.90
C VAL A 5 -19.23 -5.91 39.96
N ASP A 6 -18.07 -6.56 39.85
CA ASP A 6 -16.79 -5.87 39.69
C ASP A 6 -16.82 -5.04 38.41
N GLU A 7 -16.63 -3.72 38.55
CA GLU A 7 -16.35 -2.82 37.44
C GLU A 7 -15.01 -3.21 36.81
N HIS A 8 -15.08 -3.89 35.67
CA HIS A 8 -13.96 -3.96 34.76
C HIS A 8 -13.69 -2.56 34.20
N VAL A 9 -12.69 -1.89 34.77
CA VAL A 9 -12.06 -0.69 34.22
C VAL A 9 -11.58 -1.00 32.79
N LYS A 10 -12.30 -0.48 31.79
CA LYS A 10 -11.87 -0.48 30.39
C LYS A 10 -10.79 0.59 30.22
N CYS A 11 -9.53 0.17 30.20
CA CYS A 11 -8.44 0.99 29.67
C CYS A 11 -8.56 1.06 28.14
N THR A 12 -9.35 2.00 27.61
CA THR A 12 -9.53 2.19 26.15
C THR A 12 -9.23 3.62 25.64
N GLY A 13 -8.77 4.54 26.49
CA GLY A 13 -8.50 5.94 26.12
C GLY A 13 -7.23 6.12 25.28
N ASP A 14 -6.09 5.65 25.78
CA ASP A 14 -4.77 5.98 25.23
C ASP A 14 -4.51 5.40 23.82
N ALA A 15 -5.09 4.24 23.53
CA ALA A 15 -4.93 3.56 22.24
C ALA A 15 -5.70 4.26 21.12
N GLU A 16 -6.87 4.83 21.42
CA GLU A 16 -7.71 5.52 20.44
C GLU A 16 -7.17 6.90 20.11
N GLU A 17 -6.70 7.64 21.12
CA GLU A 17 -6.07 8.95 20.92
C GLU A 17 -4.78 8.84 20.10
N THR A 18 -3.96 7.83 20.39
CA THR A 18 -2.77 7.50 19.59
C THR A 18 -3.14 7.15 18.14
N ARG A 19 -4.25 6.44 17.92
CA ARG A 19 -4.74 6.07 16.58
C ARG A 19 -5.21 7.29 15.79
N ILE A 20 -5.94 8.21 16.45
CA ILE A 20 -6.40 9.47 15.85
C ILE A 20 -5.21 10.37 15.50
N ALA A 21 -4.22 10.49 16.37
CA ALA A 21 -3.00 11.26 16.11
C ALA A 21 -2.22 10.69 14.91
N ASN A 22 -2.03 9.37 14.85
CA ASN A 22 -1.39 8.70 13.73
C ASN A 22 -2.16 8.92 12.41
N CYS A 23 -3.49 8.94 12.46
CA CYS A 23 -4.36 9.22 11.32
C CYS A 23 -4.16 10.65 10.80
N HIS A 24 -4.22 11.66 11.69
CA HIS A 24 -3.98 13.05 11.33
C HIS A 24 -2.59 13.24 10.72
N GLN A 25 -1.56 12.61 11.29
CA GLN A 25 -0.21 12.67 10.76
C GLN A 25 -0.13 12.04 9.37
N ALA A 26 -0.73 10.86 9.16
CA ALA A 26 -0.75 10.20 7.85
C ALA A 26 -1.45 11.06 6.79
N PHE A 27 -2.56 11.72 7.15
CA PHE A 27 -3.28 12.63 6.26
C PHE A 27 -2.43 13.85 5.88
N GLN A 28 -1.72 14.46 6.83
CA GLN A 28 -0.84 15.60 6.54
C GLN A 28 0.34 15.20 5.65
N VAL A 29 0.94 14.02 5.90
CA VAL A 29 2.00 13.47 5.04
C VAL A 29 1.47 13.25 3.62
N GLN A 30 0.27 12.67 3.48
CA GLN A 30 -0.34 12.46 2.17
C GLN A 30 -0.61 13.78 1.45
N LYS A 31 -1.13 14.79 2.15
CA LYS A 31 -1.37 16.12 1.58
C LYS A 31 -0.06 16.74 1.10
N PHE A 32 0.99 16.68 1.90
CA PHE A 32 2.31 17.15 1.52
C PHE A 32 2.87 16.42 0.29
N ASP A 33 2.79 15.09 0.27
CA ASP A 33 3.26 14.27 -0.84
C ASP A 33 2.53 14.58 -2.16
N ARG A 34 1.23 14.95 -2.10
CA ARG A 34 0.44 15.38 -3.28
C ARG A 34 0.87 16.74 -3.84
N GLU A 35 1.47 17.60 -3.02
CA GLU A 35 1.97 18.90 -3.48
C GLU A 35 3.36 18.81 -4.11
N LEU A 36 4.16 17.80 -3.77
CA LEU A 36 5.53 17.63 -4.30
C LEU A 36 5.61 17.56 -5.84
N PRO A 37 4.78 16.78 -6.55
CA PRO A 37 4.77 16.75 -8.02
C PRO A 37 4.45 18.11 -8.67
N LYS A 38 3.66 18.95 -8.00
CA LYS A 38 3.31 20.29 -8.52
C LYS A 38 4.51 21.24 -8.50
N GLN A 39 5.43 21.02 -7.57
CA GLN A 39 6.63 21.83 -7.40
C GLN A 39 7.84 21.27 -8.17
N LYS A 40 7.88 19.95 -8.40
CA LYS A 40 9.01 19.25 -9.01
C LYS A 40 8.52 18.31 -10.11
N SER A 41 8.82 18.63 -11.36
CA SER A 41 8.44 17.84 -12.54
C SER A 41 9.06 16.43 -12.58
N GLU A 42 10.11 16.18 -11.79
CA GLU A 42 10.77 14.88 -11.67
C GLU A 42 10.03 13.89 -10.75
N ILE A 43 9.01 14.37 -10.01
CA ILE A 43 8.26 13.56 -9.06
C ILE A 43 6.90 13.23 -9.65
N VAL A 44 6.56 11.94 -9.66
CA VAL A 44 5.22 11.45 -10.01
C VAL A 44 4.60 10.85 -8.76
N TYR A 45 3.42 11.32 -8.40
CA TYR A 45 2.62 10.76 -7.31
C TYR A 45 1.50 9.90 -7.89
N LEU A 46 1.43 8.65 -7.45
CA LEU A 46 0.41 7.70 -7.85
C LEU A 46 -0.28 7.17 -6.59
N THR A 47 -1.59 7.36 -6.50
CA THR A 47 -2.42 6.68 -5.50
C THR A 47 -2.97 5.41 -6.13
N VAL A 48 -2.84 4.28 -5.43
CA VAL A 48 -3.44 3.02 -5.84
C VAL A 48 -4.26 2.48 -4.68
N ASP A 49 -5.54 2.21 -4.92
CA ASP A 49 -6.39 1.47 -3.99
C ASP A 49 -6.30 -0.03 -4.30
N PHE A 50 -6.05 -0.84 -3.27
CA PHE A 50 -5.87 -2.29 -3.37
C PHE A 50 -6.97 -3.01 -2.59
N GLN A 51 -8.19 -3.05 -3.14
CA GLN A 51 -9.30 -3.74 -2.45
C GLN A 51 -9.30 -5.26 -2.55
N GLN A 52 -8.46 -5.88 -3.39
CA GLN A 52 -8.03 -7.28 -3.25
C GLN A 52 -6.93 -7.61 -4.28
N ILE A 53 -5.87 -8.26 -3.80
CA ILE A 53 -4.74 -8.87 -4.54
C ILE A 53 -3.56 -7.93 -4.89
N THR A 54 -2.37 -8.35 -4.43
CA THR A 54 -1.04 -7.78 -4.70
C THR A 54 -0.49 -8.32 -6.04
N PRO A 55 0.28 -7.53 -6.81
CA PRO A 55 1.68 -7.20 -6.48
C PRO A 55 2.00 -5.70 -6.64
N LEU A 56 3.13 -5.30 -6.05
CA LEU A 56 3.76 -3.99 -6.31
C LEU A 56 3.77 -3.71 -7.82
N PRO A 57 3.45 -2.47 -8.25
CA PRO A 57 3.52 -2.11 -9.65
C PRO A 57 4.92 -2.41 -10.18
N LYS A 58 5.00 -2.99 -11.38
CA LYS A 58 6.26 -3.17 -12.10
C LYS A 58 6.76 -1.82 -12.57
N LEU A 59 7.34 -1.05 -11.66
CA LEU A 59 8.11 0.12 -12.01
C LEU A 59 9.45 -0.39 -12.54
N SER A 60 9.65 -0.25 -13.84
CA SER A 60 10.96 -0.43 -14.46
C SER A 60 11.92 0.59 -13.83
N VAL A 61 12.90 0.10 -13.07
CA VAL A 61 13.99 0.89 -12.48
C VAL A 61 14.85 1.64 -13.51
N ARG A 62 14.58 1.47 -14.82
CA ARG A 62 15.24 2.30 -15.86
C ARG A 62 14.70 3.73 -15.92
N TYR A 63 13.50 3.99 -15.41
CA TYR A 63 12.87 5.33 -15.47
C TYR A 63 12.81 6.04 -14.12
N PHE A 64 12.79 5.29 -13.01
CA PHE A 64 12.64 5.85 -11.67
C PHE A 64 13.88 5.60 -10.84
N LYS A 65 14.47 6.67 -10.31
CA LYS A 65 15.66 6.63 -9.44
C LYS A 65 15.35 6.10 -8.04
N VAL A 66 14.17 6.42 -7.52
CA VAL A 66 13.71 6.03 -6.18
C VAL A 66 12.23 5.71 -6.26
N ILE A 67 11.83 4.62 -5.62
CA ILE A 67 10.43 4.25 -5.44
C ILE A 67 10.13 4.29 -3.95
N GLU A 68 9.16 5.09 -3.56
CA GLU A 68 8.66 5.15 -2.19
C GLU A 68 7.23 4.61 -2.13
N HIS A 69 6.98 3.72 -1.18
CA HIS A 69 5.68 3.14 -0.93
C HIS A 69 5.33 3.36 0.54
N LYS A 70 4.35 4.22 0.79
CA LYS A 70 3.85 4.51 2.14
C LYS A 70 2.53 3.77 2.33
N PHE A 71 2.41 3.04 3.44
CA PHE A 71 1.20 2.34 3.85
C PHE A 71 0.47 3.23 4.87
N PRO A 72 -0.56 3.98 4.47
CA PRO A 72 -1.37 4.73 5.41
C PRO A 72 -2.14 3.77 6.34
N GLU A 73 -2.48 4.25 7.53
CA GLU A 73 -3.31 3.50 8.50
C GLU A 73 -4.63 3.05 7.88
N VAL A 74 -5.03 1.82 8.20
CA VAL A 74 -6.24 1.20 7.63
C VAL A 74 -7.49 1.89 8.18
N GLY A 75 -8.38 2.33 7.29
CA GLY A 75 -9.75 2.75 7.64
C GLY A 75 -10.06 4.25 7.62
N TYR A 76 -9.10 5.12 7.30
CA TYR A 76 -9.34 6.58 7.28
C TYR A 76 -8.63 7.34 6.14
N SER A 77 -8.08 6.62 5.16
CA SER A 77 -7.64 7.29 3.94
C SER A 77 -8.89 7.66 3.16
N TYR A 78 -9.30 8.93 3.23
CA TYR A 78 -10.24 9.52 2.28
C TYR A 78 -9.54 9.55 0.92
N LEU A 79 -9.52 8.42 0.23
CA LEU A 79 -8.99 8.38 -1.12
C LEU A 79 -10.05 9.01 -2.03
N ASP A 80 -9.61 9.85 -2.97
CA ASP A 80 -10.54 10.43 -3.95
C ASP A 80 -11.25 9.33 -4.76
N SER A 81 -10.60 8.16 -4.87
CA SER A 81 -11.18 6.95 -5.46
C SER A 81 -12.41 6.44 -4.72
N ASP A 82 -12.52 6.61 -3.40
CA ASP A 82 -13.64 6.10 -2.62
C ASP A 82 -14.95 6.80 -3.01
N LEU A 83 -14.88 8.08 -3.37
CA LEU A 83 -16.02 8.84 -3.86
C LEU A 83 -16.51 8.31 -5.21
N ASP A 84 -15.58 8.02 -6.12
CA ASP A 84 -15.90 7.48 -7.44
C ASP A 84 -16.40 6.04 -7.35
N PHE A 85 -15.81 5.22 -6.46
CA PHE A 85 -16.32 3.88 -6.15
C PHE A 85 -17.73 3.93 -5.56
N GLY A 86 -18.01 4.84 -4.63
CA GLY A 86 -19.35 5.01 -4.07
C GLY A 86 -20.38 5.39 -5.14
N ARG A 87 -20.01 6.21 -6.12
CA ARG A 87 -20.87 6.54 -7.28
C ARG A 87 -21.09 5.33 -8.20
N ILE A 88 -20.02 4.61 -8.52
CA ILE A 88 -20.07 3.38 -9.32
C ILE A 88 -20.98 2.37 -8.63
N GLU A 89 -20.77 2.10 -7.34
CA GLU A 89 -21.53 1.15 -6.55
C GLU A 89 -23.02 1.53 -6.47
N LYS A 90 -23.33 2.81 -6.24
CA LYS A 90 -24.70 3.30 -6.24
C LYS A 90 -25.39 3.08 -7.59
N ASN A 91 -24.67 3.22 -8.70
CA ASN A 91 -25.21 2.93 -10.03
C ASN A 91 -25.32 1.42 -10.28
N LEU A 92 -24.35 0.62 -9.84
CA LEU A 92 -24.41 -0.84 -9.93
C LEU A 92 -25.62 -1.40 -9.20
N ARG A 93 -25.95 -0.90 -8.00
CA ARG A 93 -27.13 -1.33 -7.22
C ARG A 93 -28.48 -1.05 -7.90
N LYS A 94 -28.53 -0.20 -8.95
CA LYS A 94 -29.75 0.02 -9.74
C LYS A 94 -29.98 -1.09 -10.77
N HIS A 95 -28.96 -1.89 -11.06
CA HIS A 95 -29.05 -3.03 -11.97
C HIS A 95 -29.24 -4.31 -11.14
N GLU A 96 -30.34 -5.01 -11.38
CA GLU A 96 -30.67 -6.24 -10.64
C GLU A 96 -29.71 -7.39 -10.96
N ALA A 97 -29.22 -7.46 -12.21
CA ALA A 97 -28.23 -8.44 -12.64
C ALA A 97 -27.31 -7.86 -13.74
N ILE A 98 -26.03 -8.26 -13.68
CA ILE A 98 -24.99 -7.91 -14.66
C ILE A 98 -24.38 -9.22 -15.16
N PHE A 99 -24.49 -9.50 -16.45
CA PHE A 99 -24.10 -10.79 -17.03
C PHE A 99 -22.82 -10.71 -17.86
N LEU A 100 -22.53 -9.55 -18.43
CA LEU A 100 -21.41 -9.35 -19.35
C LEU A 100 -20.44 -8.27 -18.83
N PRO A 101 -19.12 -8.46 -18.98
CA PRO A 101 -18.12 -7.45 -18.61
C PRO A 101 -18.35 -6.10 -19.29
N GLU A 102 -18.87 -6.09 -20.52
CA GLU A 102 -19.17 -4.89 -21.30
C GLU A 102 -20.24 -4.04 -20.63
N GLN A 103 -21.24 -4.67 -20.01
CA GLN A 103 -22.28 -3.98 -19.24
C GLN A 103 -21.67 -3.29 -18.02
N TYR A 104 -20.77 -3.98 -17.32
CA TYR A 104 -20.05 -3.43 -16.18
C TYR A 104 -19.20 -2.20 -16.59
N ARG A 105 -18.51 -2.28 -17.73
CA ARG A 105 -17.76 -1.15 -18.30
C ARG A 105 -18.67 0.03 -18.61
N GLY A 106 -19.82 -0.22 -19.23
CA GLY A 106 -20.81 0.81 -19.53
C GLY A 106 -21.29 1.53 -18.26
N ILE A 107 -21.58 0.79 -17.18
CA ILE A 107 -22.01 1.37 -15.90
C ILE A 107 -20.91 2.24 -15.27
N ILE A 108 -19.65 1.80 -15.33
CA ILE A 108 -18.51 2.60 -14.84
C ILE A 108 -18.35 3.87 -15.67
N MET A 109 -18.45 3.79 -17.00
CA MET A 109 -18.35 4.97 -17.85
C MET A 109 -19.49 5.98 -17.59
N GLN A 110 -20.67 5.51 -17.20
CA GLN A 110 -21.83 6.36 -16.92
C GLN A 110 -21.82 6.98 -15.51
N SER A 111 -21.02 6.45 -14.58
CA SER A 111 -21.02 6.93 -13.19
C SER A 111 -20.25 8.24 -12.97
N GLY A 112 -19.47 8.70 -13.94
CA GLY A 112 -18.71 9.94 -13.85
C GLY A 112 -18.37 10.52 -15.23
N ARG A 113 -18.31 11.86 -15.33
CA ARG A 113 -18.08 12.57 -16.61
C ARG A 113 -16.70 12.34 -17.21
N ASN A 114 -15.71 12.01 -16.38
CA ASN A 114 -14.31 11.85 -16.77
C ASN A 114 -13.80 10.40 -16.63
N HIS A 115 -14.71 9.43 -16.52
CA HIS A 115 -14.31 8.03 -16.37
C HIS A 115 -13.79 7.46 -17.68
N HIS A 116 -12.58 6.92 -17.63
CA HIS A 116 -11.99 6.17 -18.72
C HIS A 116 -11.84 4.71 -18.28
N VAL A 117 -12.35 3.79 -19.11
CA VAL A 117 -12.28 2.36 -18.84
C VAL A 117 -11.42 1.71 -19.91
N THR A 118 -10.27 1.18 -19.50
CA THR A 118 -9.33 0.47 -20.37
C THR A 118 -9.42 -1.04 -20.12
N ASP A 119 -9.38 -1.83 -21.19
CA ASP A 119 -9.28 -3.28 -21.07
C ASP A 119 -7.90 -3.71 -20.59
N MET A 120 -7.83 -4.34 -19.42
CA MET A 120 -6.57 -4.85 -18.87
C MET A 120 -6.26 -6.30 -19.24
N THR A 121 -7.18 -7.01 -19.92
CA THR A 121 -7.00 -8.39 -20.42
C THR A 121 -5.69 -8.61 -21.18
N PRO A 122 -5.31 -7.76 -22.17
CA PRO A 122 -4.03 -7.94 -22.90
C PRO A 122 -2.80 -7.63 -22.03
N HIS A 123 -2.98 -6.98 -20.88
CA HIS A 123 -1.92 -6.56 -19.99
C HIS A 123 -1.65 -7.54 -18.84
N PHE A 124 -2.43 -8.63 -18.72
CA PHE A 124 -2.14 -9.67 -17.73
C PHE A 124 -0.77 -10.30 -17.98
N ARG A 125 0.07 -10.29 -16.95
CA ARG A 125 1.41 -10.89 -16.98
C ARG A 125 1.47 -12.03 -15.97
N ASN A 126 1.91 -13.19 -16.42
CA ASN A 126 2.15 -14.33 -15.53
C ASN A 126 3.50 -14.16 -14.80
N PHE A 127 3.45 -14.11 -13.47
CA PHE A 127 4.65 -13.98 -12.62
C PHE A 127 5.11 -15.28 -11.96
N LYS A 128 4.53 -16.43 -12.27
CA LYS A 128 4.89 -17.73 -11.64
C LYS A 128 6.40 -18.01 -11.72
N HIS A 129 7.02 -17.71 -12.86
CA HIS A 129 8.46 -17.92 -13.09
C HIS A 129 9.33 -16.73 -12.67
N LEU A 130 8.75 -15.60 -12.28
CA LEU A 130 9.50 -14.39 -11.95
C LEU A 130 10.40 -14.63 -10.72
N ARG A 131 9.90 -15.35 -9.72
CA ARG A 131 10.68 -15.69 -8.52
C ARG A 131 12.00 -16.39 -8.84
N ASN A 132 11.98 -17.32 -9.81
CA ASN A 132 13.16 -18.07 -10.22
C ASN A 132 14.12 -17.22 -11.04
N LYS A 133 13.59 -16.37 -11.93
CA LYS A 133 14.40 -15.47 -12.77
C LYS A 133 15.13 -14.39 -11.97
N VAL A 134 14.45 -13.83 -10.97
CA VAL A 134 14.93 -12.64 -10.24
C VAL A 134 15.80 -13.04 -9.04
N GLN A 135 15.81 -14.32 -8.64
CA GLN A 135 16.64 -14.89 -7.56
C GLN A 135 16.52 -14.18 -6.19
N LEU A 136 15.42 -13.47 -5.95
CA LEU A 136 15.13 -12.82 -4.68
C LEU A 136 14.44 -13.78 -3.72
N ARG A 137 14.82 -13.72 -2.44
CA ARG A 137 14.14 -14.43 -1.36
C ARG A 137 13.52 -13.43 -0.40
N ASN A 138 12.27 -13.66 -0.03
CA ASN A 138 11.63 -12.89 1.02
C ASN A 138 12.35 -13.17 2.35
N ARG A 139 13.15 -12.20 2.81
CA ARG A 139 13.85 -12.26 4.09
C ARG A 139 12.97 -11.66 5.17
N LYS A 140 12.72 -12.46 6.22
CA LYS A 140 11.99 -12.03 7.43
C LYS A 140 12.89 -11.33 8.45
N ARG A 141 14.15 -11.04 8.09
CA ARG A 141 15.13 -10.40 8.96
C ARG A 141 15.90 -9.35 8.18
N ASN A 142 16.24 -8.27 8.86
CA ASN A 142 17.04 -7.18 8.30
C ASN A 142 18.53 -7.49 8.34
N VAL A 143 19.37 -6.56 7.86
CA VAL A 143 20.84 -6.70 7.87
C VAL A 143 21.41 -6.85 9.30
N LEU A 144 20.73 -6.27 10.30
CA LEU A 144 21.06 -6.40 11.71
C LEU A 144 20.46 -7.66 12.37
N ASN A 145 19.96 -8.61 11.57
CA ASN A 145 19.33 -9.86 12.01
C ASN A 145 18.08 -9.69 12.91
N VAL A 146 17.50 -8.49 12.96
CA VAL A 146 16.25 -8.20 13.65
C VAL A 146 15.08 -8.69 12.79
N LYS A 147 14.10 -9.34 13.42
CA LYS A 147 12.88 -9.81 12.75
C LYS A 147 12.10 -8.63 12.18
N VAL A 148 11.69 -8.74 10.92
CA VAL A 148 10.88 -7.73 10.21
C VAL A 148 9.44 -8.21 10.17
N ALA A 149 8.56 -7.53 10.90
CA ALA A 149 7.12 -7.76 10.88
C ALA A 149 6.48 -6.97 9.73
N PHE A 150 6.72 -7.42 8.48
CA PHE A 150 6.40 -6.64 7.28
C PHE A 150 4.94 -6.15 7.21
N ARG A 151 3.98 -7.00 7.58
CA ARG A 151 2.55 -6.67 7.48
C ARG A 151 2.09 -5.69 8.56
N ASP A 152 2.67 -5.80 9.75
CA ASP A 152 2.11 -5.18 10.96
C ASP A 152 2.89 -3.93 11.37
N SER A 153 4.21 -3.88 11.11
CA SER A 153 5.07 -2.77 11.55
C SER A 153 5.48 -1.84 10.43
N VAL A 154 5.64 -2.32 9.19
CA VAL A 154 6.23 -1.51 8.12
C VAL A 154 5.21 -0.53 7.57
N LYS A 155 5.48 0.77 7.75
CA LYS A 155 4.63 1.86 7.25
C LYS A 155 5.21 2.57 6.03
N TRP A 156 6.52 2.45 5.80
CA TRP A 156 7.16 3.09 4.65
C TRP A 156 8.28 2.21 4.11
N ILE A 157 8.24 1.94 2.81
CA ILE A 157 9.30 1.27 2.06
C ILE A 157 9.89 2.25 1.06
N ARG A 158 11.21 2.19 0.92
CA ARG A 158 11.96 2.89 -0.11
C ARG A 158 12.85 1.90 -0.85
N VAL A 159 12.81 1.93 -2.18
CA VAL A 159 13.64 1.11 -3.07
C VAL A 159 14.48 2.02 -3.93
N GLU A 160 15.78 2.01 -3.70
CA GLU A 160 16.79 2.75 -4.47
C GLU A 160 17.55 1.80 -5.40
N GLU A 161 17.79 0.57 -4.95
CA GLU A 161 18.59 -0.41 -5.68
C GLU A 161 17.87 -1.76 -5.79
N PHE A 162 18.07 -2.43 -6.93
CA PHE A 162 17.54 -3.76 -7.14
C PHE A 162 18.11 -4.77 -6.13
N GLY A 163 17.21 -5.51 -5.48
CA GLY A 163 17.56 -6.59 -4.56
C GLY A 163 17.73 -6.16 -3.11
N SER A 164 17.49 -4.90 -2.76
CA SER A 164 17.35 -4.48 -1.37
C SER A 164 16.23 -3.46 -1.21
N TYR A 165 15.69 -3.34 0.00
CA TYR A 165 14.76 -2.27 0.32
C TYR A 165 15.08 -1.66 1.69
N LEU A 166 14.76 -0.39 1.81
CA LEU A 166 14.79 0.39 3.03
C LEU A 166 13.37 0.44 3.60
N TYR A 167 13.22 0.35 4.91
CA TYR A 167 11.92 0.43 5.57
C TYR A 167 11.93 1.26 6.86
N LYS A 168 10.78 1.82 7.20
CA LYS A 168 10.48 2.43 8.50
C LYS A 168 9.20 1.87 9.08
N ASP A 169 9.14 1.87 10.40
CA ASP A 169 7.95 1.48 11.14
C ASP A 169 7.00 2.68 11.41
N CYS A 170 7.37 3.86 10.92
CA CYS A 170 6.65 5.13 11.08
C CYS A 170 6.80 6.02 9.83
N CYS A 171 5.94 7.04 9.71
CA CYS A 171 5.96 8.01 8.61
C CYS A 171 6.82 9.25 8.89
N ASP A 172 7.65 9.23 9.94
CA ASP A 172 8.48 10.36 10.34
C ASP A 172 9.69 10.53 9.39
N PRO A 173 9.91 11.72 8.79
CA PRO A 173 11.05 11.98 7.93
C PRO A 173 12.41 11.90 8.65
N TYR A 174 12.48 12.23 9.94
CA TYR A 174 13.73 12.35 10.71
C TYR A 174 14.28 11.00 11.18
N ILE A 175 13.42 9.97 11.29
CA ILE A 175 13.85 8.63 11.70
C ILE A 175 14.62 7.96 10.55
N PRO A 176 15.80 7.35 10.79
CA PRO A 176 16.57 6.70 9.73
C PRO A 176 15.90 5.40 9.25
N PHE A 177 16.12 5.06 7.97
CA PHE A 177 15.64 3.80 7.39
C PHE A 177 16.45 2.59 7.88
N LYS A 178 15.77 1.46 8.08
CA LYS A 178 16.38 0.14 8.28
C LYS A 178 16.50 -0.58 6.93
N LYS A 179 17.55 -1.39 6.71
CA LYS A 179 17.81 -2.06 5.41
C LYS A 179 17.54 -3.56 5.46
N VAL A 180 16.91 -4.09 4.40
CA VAL A 180 16.74 -5.52 4.15
C VAL A 180 17.33 -5.88 2.80
N ASP A 181 18.20 -6.91 2.79
CA ASP A 181 18.75 -7.48 1.56
C ASP A 181 17.95 -8.71 1.14
N LEU A 182 17.40 -8.68 -0.07
CA LEU A 182 16.60 -9.75 -0.67
C LEU A 182 17.43 -10.73 -1.49
N ARG A 183 18.72 -10.42 -1.76
CA ARG A 183 19.61 -11.28 -2.53
C ARG A 183 19.92 -12.56 -1.77
N LYS A 184 20.08 -13.66 -2.50
CA LYS A 184 20.59 -14.92 -1.94
C LYS A 184 22.06 -14.68 -1.55
N GLN A 185 22.41 -14.82 -0.27
CA GLN A 185 23.82 -14.89 0.10
C GLN A 185 24.38 -16.18 -0.49
N ILE A 186 25.39 -16.06 -1.35
CA ILE A 186 26.27 -17.17 -1.69
C ILE A 186 27.05 -17.43 -0.40
N ARG A 187 26.71 -18.49 0.33
CA ARG A 187 27.62 -19.01 1.35
C ARG A 187 28.84 -19.50 0.57
N TRP A 188 29.95 -18.76 0.63
CA TRP A 188 31.23 -19.35 0.28
C TRP A 188 31.41 -20.54 1.22
N GLY A 189 31.52 -21.73 0.64
CA GLY A 189 31.58 -22.98 1.39
C GLY A 189 32.75 -22.95 2.36
N ALA A 190 32.48 -23.37 3.59
CA ALA A 190 33.47 -24.09 4.37
C ALA A 190 33.96 -25.27 3.51
N LYS A 191 35.24 -25.24 3.16
CA LYS A 191 36.02 -26.44 2.87
C LYS A 191 36.74 -26.81 4.16
#